data_AF-A0A1R2B9E0-F1
#
_entry.id   AF-A0A1R2B9E0-F1
#
_cell.length_a   1.000
_cell.length_b   1.000
_cell.length_c   1.000
_cell.angle_alpha   90.00
_cell.angle_beta   90.00
_cell.angle_gamma   90.00
#
_symmetry.space_group_name_H-M   'P 1'
#
loop_
_entity.id
_entity.type
_entity.pdbx_description
1 polymer ?
#
loop_
_entity_poly.entity_id
_entity_poly.type
_entity_poly.pdbx_seq_one_letter_code
_entity_poly.pdbx_strand_id
1 'polypeptide(L)'
;MERKPIDRDKTCPFLIRLLWRENEYLTPDCMRNRNEHQGPDEIRLYGWRDTNFREIADMLKEHISGARRKDADFNFSFIRQNLEGGYEVKTVGTIHFSRKSDLDSVTLHQLKFVIGDFIVLNLTYSLT
;
A
#
# COMPACT_ATOMS: atom_id res chain seq x y z
N MET A 1 -22.10 2.51 -10.51
CA MET A 1 -21.64 3.11 -11.78
C MET A 1 -20.39 2.37 -12.20
N GLU A 2 -20.52 1.49 -13.18
CA GLU A 2 -19.39 0.77 -13.77
C GLU A 2 -18.54 1.77 -14.56
N ARG A 3 -17.30 1.99 -14.14
CA ARG A 3 -16.42 2.99 -14.76
C ARG A 3 -15.60 2.34 -15.85
N LYS A 4 -15.47 3.03 -16.98
CA LYS A 4 -14.66 2.58 -18.12
C LYS A 4 -13.21 2.29 -17.67
N PRO A 5 -12.59 1.21 -18.19
CA PRO A 5 -11.18 0.92 -17.93
C PRO A 5 -10.31 2.11 -18.36
N ILE A 6 -9.24 2.37 -17.59
CA ILE A 6 -8.29 3.44 -17.89
C ILE A 6 -7.39 2.98 -19.05
N ASP A 7 -7.30 3.80 -20.08
CA ASP A 7 -6.31 3.62 -21.14
C ASP A 7 -4.93 4.03 -20.61
N ARG A 8 -4.14 3.06 -20.16
CA ARG A 8 -2.81 3.27 -19.54
C ARG A 8 -1.76 3.77 -20.54
N ASP A 9 -1.97 3.60 -21.84
CA ASP A 9 -1.07 4.12 -22.88
C ASP A 9 -1.28 5.63 -23.11
N LYS A 10 -2.52 6.11 -22.94
CA LYS A 10 -2.87 7.52 -23.10
C LYS A 10 -2.92 8.31 -21.80
N THR A 11 -2.89 7.63 -20.66
CA THR A 11 -3.01 8.26 -19.33
C THR A 11 -1.68 8.20 -18.61
N CYS A 12 -1.12 9.34 -18.23
CA CYS A 12 0.10 9.37 -17.42
C CYS A 12 -0.13 8.72 -16.04
N PRO A 13 0.73 7.79 -15.58
CA PRO A 13 0.63 7.25 -14.23
C PRO A 13 0.95 8.32 -13.18
N PHE A 14 0.51 8.09 -11.94
CA PHE A 14 0.91 8.91 -10.80
C PHE A 14 1.82 8.13 -9.85
N LEU A 15 2.55 8.90 -9.04
CA LEU A 15 3.43 8.36 -8.00
C LEU A 15 2.60 7.86 -6.82
N ILE A 16 2.75 6.58 -6.51
CA ILE A 16 2.25 5.93 -5.30
C ILE A 16 3.41 5.85 -4.32
N ARG A 17 3.20 6.41 -3.12
CA ARG A 17 4.18 6.34 -2.02
C ARG A 17 3.72 5.28 -1.04
N LEU A 18 4.53 4.24 -0.90
CA LEU A 18 4.24 3.11 -0.02
C LEU A 18 5.27 3.08 1.11
N LEU A 19 4.78 3.06 2.34
CA LEU A 19 5.58 2.93 3.55
C LEU A 19 5.39 1.52 4.08
N TRP A 20 6.48 0.87 4.49
CA TRP A 20 6.40 -0.51 4.93
C TRP A 20 7.31 -0.84 6.11
N ARG A 21 6.95 -1.94 6.79
CA ARG A 21 7.72 -2.58 7.86
C ARG A 21 7.51 -4.10 7.80
N GLU A 22 8.51 -4.83 8.25
CA GLU A 22 8.45 -6.28 8.47
C GLU A 22 8.19 -6.59 9.94
N ASN A 23 7.16 -7.40 10.20
CA ASN A 23 6.79 -7.91 11.53
C ASN A 23 6.55 -6.83 12.62
N GLU A 24 6.34 -5.58 12.20
CA GLU A 24 6.02 -4.44 13.05
C GLU A 24 4.89 -3.64 12.40
N TYR A 25 3.94 -3.14 13.21
CA TYR A 25 2.89 -2.26 12.74
C TYR A 25 3.35 -0.81 12.71
N LEU A 26 3.13 -0.14 11.59
CA LEU A 26 3.34 1.29 11.48
C LEU A 26 2.28 2.08 12.26
N THR A 27 2.72 2.86 13.24
CA THR A 27 1.86 3.80 13.99
C THR A 27 1.79 5.15 13.29
N PRO A 28 0.69 5.91 13.37
CA PRO A 28 0.62 7.23 12.74
C PRO A 28 1.69 8.22 13.23
N ASP A 29 2.23 8.04 14.44
CA ASP A 29 3.35 8.84 14.94
C ASP A 29 4.64 8.69 14.14
N CYS A 30 4.86 7.54 13.48
CA CYS A 30 6.04 7.36 12.63
C CYS A 30 6.06 8.33 11.42
N MET A 31 4.90 8.88 11.05
CA MET A 31 4.78 9.90 10.00
C MET A 31 5.29 11.27 10.46
N ARG A 32 5.13 11.58 11.76
CA ARG A 32 5.60 12.84 12.35
C ARG A 32 7.12 12.88 12.42
N ASN A 33 7.73 11.74 12.77
CA ASN A 33 9.18 11.62 12.97
C ASN A 33 9.92 11.17 11.70
N ARG A 34 9.30 11.33 10.52
CA ARG A 34 9.87 10.87 9.23
C ARG A 34 11.24 11.49 8.90
N ASN A 35 11.55 12.64 9.50
CA ASN A 35 12.83 13.33 9.32
C ASN A 35 13.95 12.78 10.23
N GLU A 36 13.64 11.85 11.14
CA GLU A 36 14.62 11.17 11.97
C GLU A 36 15.04 9.83 11.34
N HIS A 37 16.26 9.39 11.65
CA HIS A 37 16.94 8.22 11.08
C HIS A 37 16.26 6.85 11.36
N GLN A 38 15.03 6.83 11.89
CA GLN A 38 14.28 5.62 12.28
C GLN A 38 12.90 5.49 11.59
N GLY A 39 12.61 6.34 10.60
CA GLY A 39 11.34 6.27 9.85
C GLY A 39 11.13 4.94 9.11
N PRO A 40 9.88 4.64 8.68
CA PRO A 40 9.60 3.49 7.83
C PRO A 40 10.35 3.53 6.50
N ASP A 41 10.64 2.35 5.96
CA ASP A 41 11.12 2.21 4.60
C ASP A 41 10.06 2.70 3.61
N GLU A 42 10.49 3.45 2.59
CA GLU A 42 9.62 4.00 1.54
C GLU A 42 9.94 3.37 0.18
N ILE A 43 8.91 2.84 -0.48
CA ILE A 43 8.94 2.41 -1.88
C ILE A 43 8.07 3.37 -2.70
N ARG A 44 8.55 3.70 -3.89
CA ARG A 44 7.86 4.58 -4.84
C ARG A 44 7.48 3.78 -6.07
N LEU A 45 6.18 3.64 -6.29
CA LEU A 45 5.61 2.89 -7.41
C LEU A 45 4.91 3.86 -8.37
N TYR A 46 4.85 3.50 -9.65
CA TYR A 46 4.00 4.20 -10.62
C TYR A 46 2.74 3.36 -10.88
N GLY A 47 1.58 3.99 -10.82
CA GLY A 47 0.31 3.31 -11.04
C GLY A 47 -0.81 4.25 -11.48
N TRP A 48 -2.01 3.68 -11.59
CA TRP A 48 -3.21 4.36 -12.02
C TRP A 48 -4.35 4.13 -11.02
N ARG A 49 -5.48 4.81 -11.23
CA ARG A 49 -6.60 4.73 -10.29
C ARG A 49 -7.27 3.35 -10.30
N ASP A 50 -7.15 2.62 -11.41
CA ASP A 50 -7.62 1.25 -11.60
C ASP A 50 -6.59 0.19 -11.15
N THR A 51 -5.40 0.60 -10.69
CA THR A 51 -4.44 -0.36 -10.11
C THR A 51 -5.07 -1.03 -8.89
N ASN A 52 -5.06 -2.37 -8.90
CA ASN A 52 -5.55 -3.19 -7.81
C ASN A 52 -4.44 -3.56 -6.82
N PHE A 53 -4.83 -4.01 -5.63
CA PHE A 53 -3.85 -4.36 -4.58
C PHE A 53 -3.04 -5.60 -4.92
N ARG A 54 -3.54 -6.49 -5.78
CA ARG A 54 -2.76 -7.63 -6.24
C ARG A 54 -1.58 -7.20 -7.10
N GLU A 55 -1.80 -6.28 -8.04
CA GLU A 55 -0.76 -5.63 -8.85
C GLU A 55 0.29 -4.97 -7.93
N ILE A 56 -0.15 -4.21 -6.92
CA ILE A 56 0.77 -3.59 -5.95
C ILE A 56 1.58 -4.65 -5.20
N ALA A 57 0.93 -5.70 -4.69
CA ALA A 57 1.59 -6.77 -3.96
C ALA A 57 2.61 -7.53 -4.83
N ASP A 58 2.33 -7.73 -6.12
CA ASP A 58 3.25 -8.36 -7.06
C ASP A 58 4.47 -7.45 -7.35
N MET A 59 4.27 -6.13 -7.52
CA MET A 59 5.37 -5.17 -7.67
C MET A 59 6.29 -5.12 -6.43
N LEU A 60 5.73 -5.30 -5.23
CA LEU A 60 6.49 -5.25 -3.98
C LEU A 60 7.47 -6.42 -3.82
N LYS A 61 7.21 -7.57 -4.45
CA LYS A 61 8.15 -8.71 -4.42
C LYS A 61 9.48 -8.41 -5.10
N GLU A 62 9.50 -7.46 -6.02
CA GLU A 62 10.75 -7.03 -6.67
C GLU A 62 11.62 -6.20 -5.72
N HIS A 63 10.99 -5.53 -4.75
CA HIS A 63 11.62 -4.57 -3.85
C HIS A 63 11.90 -5.13 -2.44
N ILE A 64 11.03 -6.01 -1.92
CA ILE A 64 11.10 -6.56 -0.57
C ILE A 64 11.34 -8.08 -0.66
N SER A 65 12.42 -8.57 -0.05
CA SER A 65 12.75 -10.00 -0.07
C SER A 65 11.72 -10.83 0.72
N GLY A 66 11.27 -10.34 1.89
CA GLY A 66 10.25 -10.99 2.71
C GLY A 66 8.91 -11.17 2.01
N ALA A 67 8.57 -10.28 1.06
CA ALA A 67 7.34 -10.34 0.27
C ALA A 67 7.26 -11.57 -0.65
N ARG A 68 8.39 -12.24 -0.93
CA ARG A 68 8.44 -13.45 -1.77
C ARG A 68 8.06 -14.71 -1.02
N ARG A 69 7.96 -14.65 0.31
CA ARG A 69 7.63 -15.82 1.14
C ARG A 69 6.20 -16.29 0.88
N LYS A 70 5.99 -17.60 0.92
CA LYS A 70 4.65 -18.20 0.71
C LYS A 70 3.69 -17.91 1.86
N ASP A 71 4.23 -17.72 3.06
CA ASP A 71 3.50 -17.41 4.30
C ASP A 71 3.44 -15.90 4.58
N ALA A 72 3.79 -15.06 3.61
CA ALA A 72 3.72 -13.61 3.76
C ALA A 72 2.28 -13.09 3.64
N ASP A 73 1.89 -12.33 4.65
CA ASP A 73 0.62 -11.63 4.74
C ASP A 73 0.84 -10.13 4.53
N PHE A 74 0.10 -9.55 3.59
CA PHE A 74 0.23 -8.15 3.17
C PHE A 74 -0.91 -7.34 3.76
N ASN A 75 -0.68 -6.73 4.91
CA ASN A 75 -1.70 -5.90 5.58
C ASN A 75 -1.60 -4.46 5.08
N PHE A 76 -2.59 -4.06 4.27
CA PHE A 76 -2.67 -2.73 3.71
C PHE A 76 -3.52 -1.80 4.57
N SER A 77 -3.03 -0.56 4.69
CA SER A 77 -3.73 0.58 5.27
C SER A 77 -3.42 1.83 4.46
N PHE A 78 -4.22 2.88 4.61
CA PHE A 78 -3.91 4.21 4.10
C PHE A 78 -3.65 5.15 5.26
N ILE A 79 -2.67 6.03 5.08
CA ILE A 79 -2.48 7.19 5.94
C ILE A 79 -2.80 8.44 5.13
N ARG A 80 -3.69 9.25 5.69
CA ARG A 80 -4.16 10.51 5.09
C ARG A 80 -3.92 11.64 6.04
N GLN A 81 -3.47 12.77 5.51
CA GLN A 81 -3.37 13.98 6.30
C GLN A 81 -4.77 14.59 6.42
N ASN A 82 -5.19 14.87 7.65
CA ASN A 82 -6.43 15.57 7.90
C ASN A 82 -6.24 17.09 7.74
N LEU A 83 -7.34 17.84 7.65
CA LEU A 83 -7.31 19.29 7.50
C LEU A 83 -6.70 20.02 8.71
N GLU A 84 -6.69 19.37 9.87
CA GLU A 84 -6.14 19.90 11.13
C GLU A 84 -4.62 19.64 11.27
N GLY A 85 -3.98 19.06 10.25
CA GLY A 85 -2.54 18.76 10.24
C GLY A 85 -2.14 17.45 10.92
N GLY A 86 -3.09 16.66 11.41
CA GLY A 86 -2.90 15.30 11.90
C GLY A 86 -2.94 14.24 10.80
N TYR A 87 -2.73 12.97 11.20
CA TYR A 87 -2.79 11.81 10.32
C TYR A 87 -3.92 10.87 10.74
N GLU A 88 -4.72 10.44 9.78
CA GLU A 88 -5.76 9.43 9.95
C GLU A 88 -5.32 8.13 9.26
N VAL A 89 -5.41 7.02 9.99
CA VAL A 89 -5.18 5.68 9.44
C VAL A 89 -6.53 5.07 9.05
N LYS A 90 -6.64 4.63 7.80
CA LYS A 90 -7.76 3.83 7.31
C LYS A 90 -7.27 2.43 6.97
N THR A 91 -7.66 1.44 7.77
CA THR A 91 -7.40 0.03 7.47
C THR A 91 -8.11 -0.37 6.18
N VAL A 92 -7.39 -1.06 5.29
CA VAL A 92 -7.95 -1.59 4.04
C VAL A 92 -8.24 -3.07 4.17
N GLY A 93 -7.24 -3.86 4.56
CA GLY A 93 -7.38 -5.32 4.69
C GLY A 93 -6.10 -6.04 4.31
N THR A 94 -6.20 -7.36 4.19
CA THR A 94 -5.04 -8.23 3.99
C THR A 94 -5.10 -8.96 2.65
N ILE A 95 -3.98 -8.98 1.94
CA ILE A 95 -3.75 -9.87 0.81
C ILE A 95 -2.88 -11.04 1.23
N HIS A 96 -3.24 -12.21 0.72
CA HIS A 96 -2.49 -13.44 0.88
C HIS A 96 -2.13 -13.97 -0.50
N PHE A 97 -0.92 -14.51 -0.66
CA PHE A 97 -0.56 -15.15 -1.92
C PHE A 97 -1.01 -16.60 -2.01
N SER A 98 -1.20 -17.26 -0.87
CA SER A 98 -1.65 -18.66 -0.77
C SER A 98 -3.14 -18.84 -0.99
N ARG A 99 -3.97 -17.80 -0.78
CA ARG A 99 -5.42 -17.83 -0.93
C ARG A 99 -5.93 -16.57 -1.60
N LYS A 100 -7.01 -16.70 -2.37
CA LYS A 100 -7.68 -15.56 -2.98
C LYS A 100 -8.27 -14.66 -1.88
N SER A 101 -8.03 -13.36 -1.97
CA SER A 101 -8.62 -12.35 -1.11
C SER A 101 -9.65 -11.55 -1.90
N ASP A 102 -10.73 -11.11 -1.25
CA ASP A 102 -11.68 -10.16 -1.87
C ASP A 102 -10.99 -8.84 -2.24
N LEU A 103 -9.86 -8.53 -1.57
CA LEU A 103 -9.06 -7.34 -1.83
C LEU A 103 -8.23 -7.44 -3.12
N ASP A 104 -8.03 -8.64 -3.69
CA ASP A 104 -7.17 -8.85 -4.86
C ASP A 104 -7.63 -8.05 -6.09
N SER A 105 -8.95 -7.91 -6.28
CA SER A 105 -9.54 -7.16 -7.39
C SER A 105 -9.94 -5.72 -7.03
N VAL A 106 -9.81 -5.34 -5.76
CA VAL A 106 -10.16 -3.99 -5.31
C VAL A 106 -9.10 -3.01 -5.79
N THR A 107 -9.56 -1.91 -6.36
CA THR A 107 -8.73 -0.85 -6.94
C THR A 107 -8.54 0.32 -5.98
N LEU A 108 -7.48 1.09 -6.19
CA LEU A 108 -7.25 2.36 -5.48
C LEU A 108 -8.46 3.30 -5.58
N HIS A 109 -9.11 3.34 -6.75
CA HIS A 109 -10.31 4.15 -6.95
C HIS A 109 -11.47 3.71 -6.05
N GLN A 110 -11.74 2.40 -5.95
CA GLN A 110 -12.84 1.88 -5.13
C GLN A 110 -12.67 2.21 -3.65
N LEU A 111 -11.42 2.28 -3.17
CA LEU A 111 -11.14 2.68 -1.79
C LEU A 111 -11.06 4.19 -1.56
N LYS A 112 -11.30 4.98 -2.62
CA LYS A 112 -11.23 6.45 -2.63
C LYS A 112 -9.83 6.96 -2.27
N PHE A 113 -8.79 6.30 -2.77
CA PHE A 113 -7.41 6.79 -2.70
C PHE A 113 -7.30 8.14 -3.42
N VAL A 114 -6.63 9.10 -2.79
CA VAL A 114 -6.33 10.43 -3.31
C VAL A 114 -4.83 10.58 -3.48
N ILE A 115 -4.40 11.25 -4.55
CA ILE A 115 -2.97 11.53 -4.76
C ILE A 115 -2.47 12.40 -3.59
N GLY A 116 -1.43 11.92 -2.91
CA GLY A 116 -0.94 12.50 -1.66
C GLY A 116 -1.16 11.59 -0.45
N ASP A 117 -2.11 10.66 -0.53
CA ASP A 117 -2.28 9.61 0.46
C ASP A 117 -1.06 8.67 0.45
N PHE A 118 -0.69 8.18 1.62
CA PHE A 118 0.31 7.14 1.77
C PHE A 118 -0.36 5.78 1.81
N ILE A 119 0.18 4.82 1.06
CA ILE A 119 -0.12 3.41 1.29
C ILE A 119 0.81 2.89 2.37
N VAL A 120 0.27 2.16 3.32
CA VAL A 120 1.04 1.52 4.39
C VAL A 120 0.89 0.03 4.25
N LEU A 121 2.02 -0.68 4.32
CA LEU A 121 2.10 -2.13 4.28
C LEU A 121 2.80 -2.63 5.55
N ASN A 122 2.08 -3.41 6.34
CA ASN A 122 2.71 -4.23 7.38
C ASN A 122 2.84 -5.64 6.82
N LEU A 123 4.08 -6.04 6.56
CA LEU A 123 4.41 -7.36 6.05
C LEU A 123 4.66 -8.30 7.23
N THR A 124 3.83 -9.33 7.37
CA THR A 124 3.96 -10.30 8.47
C THR A 124 4.21 -11.70 7.92
N TYR A 125 5.17 -12.41 8.49
CA TYR A 125 5.48 -13.80 8.16
C TYR A 125 6.14 -14.49 9.36
N SER A 126 6.22 -15.81 9.34
CA SER A 126 6.78 -16.57 10.46
C SER A 126 8.29 -16.31 10.59
N LEU A 127 8.75 -15.80 11.73
CA LEU A 127 10.18 -15.77 12.06
C LEU A 127 10.60 -17.21 12.35
N THR A 128 11.37 -17.81 11.44
CA THR A 128 11.90 -19.18 11.58
C THR A 128 13.26 -19.11 12.26
#